data_AF-A0A948E6C0-F1
#
_entry.id   AF-A0A948E6C0-F1
#
_cell.length_a   1.000
_cell.length_b   1.000
_cell.length_c   1.000
_cell.angle_alpha   90.00
_cell.angle_beta   90.00
_cell.angle_gamma   90.00
#
_symmetry.space_group_name_H-M   'P 1'
#
loop_
_entity.id
_entity.type
_entity.pdbx_description
1 polymer ?
#
loop_
_entity_poly.entity_id
_entity_poly.type
_entity_poly.pdbx_seq_one_letter_code
_entity_poly.pdbx_strand_id
1 'polypeptide(L)'
;MGQKKFETRTVVAVALSHLVHDVFGSFLAPLMPLLIAKLGFSLLLAGLLDIVRKIPALFNPMVGRLADRSDMRWFLIAAPLATAVSMSLMGLAPNYYVLLFLVVIAGLGSSFFHVPAPVIVSRHSGDRIGRGMSFFMVGGELAR
;
A
#
# COMPACT_ATOMS: atom_id res chain seq x y z
N MET A 1 -2.99 -9.11 36.37
CA MET A 1 -2.65 -8.59 35.03
C MET A 1 -3.93 -8.03 34.42
N GLY A 2 -4.04 -6.72 34.23
CA GLY A 2 -5.23 -6.10 33.65
C GLY A 2 -5.34 -6.41 32.15
N GLN A 3 -6.51 -6.83 31.69
CA GLN A 3 -6.76 -7.11 30.27
C GLN A 3 -6.44 -5.87 29.43
N LYS A 4 -5.64 -6.03 28.37
CA LYS A 4 -5.39 -4.93 27.43
C LYS A 4 -6.66 -4.69 26.60
N LYS A 5 -7.16 -3.46 26.64
CA LYS A 5 -8.40 -3.08 25.95
C LYS A 5 -8.22 -3.13 24.43
N PHE A 6 -9.20 -3.68 23.73
CA PHE A 6 -9.28 -3.65 22.26
C PHE A 6 -9.74 -2.26 21.79
N GLU A 7 -8.96 -1.60 20.94
CA GLU A 7 -9.27 -0.28 20.42
C GLU A 7 -9.95 -0.35 19.05
N THR A 8 -11.26 -0.58 19.05
CA THR A 8 -12.05 -0.75 17.83
C THR A 8 -11.88 0.38 16.83
N ARG A 9 -11.88 1.64 17.30
CA ARG A 9 -11.75 2.82 16.41
C ARG A 9 -10.45 2.80 15.63
N THR A 10 -9.34 2.52 16.30
CA THR A 10 -8.02 2.46 15.69
C THR A 10 -7.93 1.29 14.71
N VAL A 11 -8.33 0.09 15.12
CA VAL A 11 -8.30 -1.10 14.25
C VAL A 11 -9.14 -0.90 12.98
N VAL A 12 -10.36 -0.38 13.11
CA VAL A 12 -11.23 -0.11 11.95
C VAL A 12 -10.64 0.98 11.05
N ALA A 13 -10.05 2.04 11.62
CA ALA A 13 -9.41 3.08 10.84
C ALA A 13 -8.21 2.56 10.03
N VAL A 14 -7.38 1.68 10.60
CA VAL A 14 -6.27 1.05 9.87
C VAL A 14 -6.80 0.12 8.77
N ALA A 15 -7.87 -0.64 9.04
CA ALA A 15 -8.49 -1.50 8.03
C ALA A 15 -9.07 -0.71 6.85
N LEU A 16 -9.73 0.43 7.11
CA LEU A 16 -10.22 1.32 6.05
C LEU A 16 -9.07 1.98 5.28
N SER A 17 -8.00 2.37 5.97
CA SER A 17 -6.79 2.87 5.32
C SER A 17 -6.15 1.82 4.42
N HIS A 18 -6.15 0.55 4.85
CA HIS A 18 -5.67 -0.59 4.05
C HIS A 18 -6.51 -0.81 2.80
N LEU A 19 -7.85 -0.78 2.94
CA LEU A 19 -8.77 -0.83 1.81
C LEU A 19 -8.47 0.27 0.79
N VAL A 20 -8.38 1.52 1.24
CA VAL A 20 -8.08 2.65 0.34
C VAL A 20 -6.73 2.46 -0.34
N HIS A 21 -5.70 2.10 0.42
CA HIS A 21 -4.36 1.88 -0.11
C HIS A 21 -4.34 0.83 -1.22
N ASP A 22 -4.96 -0.33 -0.97
CA ASP A 22 -4.96 -1.44 -1.93
C ASP A 22 -5.90 -1.17 -3.11
N VAL A 23 -7.00 -0.41 -2.95
CA VAL A 23 -7.90 -0.04 -4.08
C VAL A 23 -7.14 0.81 -5.08
N PHE A 24 -6.46 1.87 -4.64
CA PHE A 24 -5.65 2.66 -5.57
C PHE A 24 -4.46 1.85 -6.09
N GLY A 25 -3.90 0.98 -5.24
CA GLY A 25 -2.88 0.03 -5.63
C GLY A 25 -3.34 -0.93 -6.73
N SER A 26 -4.61 -1.29 -6.84
CA SER A 26 -5.06 -2.28 -7.83
C SER A 26 -5.24 -1.68 -9.23
N PHE A 27 -5.22 -0.35 -9.38
CA PHE A 27 -5.51 0.34 -10.65
C PHE A 27 -4.59 -0.04 -11.83
N LEU A 28 -3.37 -0.52 -11.57
CA LEU A 28 -2.42 -0.84 -12.64
C LEU A 28 -2.96 -1.92 -13.60
N ALA A 29 -3.54 -2.99 -13.07
CA ALA A 29 -4.01 -4.12 -13.86
C ALA A 29 -5.18 -3.77 -14.80
N PRO A 30 -6.30 -3.17 -14.35
CA PRO A 30 -7.41 -2.82 -15.24
C PRO A 30 -7.05 -1.70 -16.22
N LEU A 31 -6.11 -0.82 -15.89
CA LEU A 31 -5.68 0.26 -16.79
C LEU A 31 -4.61 -0.18 -17.80
N MET A 32 -4.00 -1.36 -17.62
CA MET A 32 -2.88 -1.81 -18.45
C MET A 32 -3.18 -1.78 -19.96
N PRO A 33 -4.34 -2.27 -20.45
CA PRO A 33 -4.64 -2.22 -21.88
C PRO A 33 -4.71 -0.79 -22.43
N LEU A 34 -5.25 0.15 -21.65
CA LEU A 34 -5.36 1.56 -22.02
C LEU A 34 -3.99 2.25 -22.03
N LEU A 35 -3.13 1.91 -21.06
CA LEU A 35 -1.76 2.43 -21.01
C LEU A 35 -0.92 1.94 -22.18
N ILE A 36 -1.04 0.66 -22.56
CA ILE A 36 -0.40 0.08 -23.75
C ILE A 36 -0.88 0.80 -25.01
N ALA A 37 -2.20 0.95 -25.19
CA ALA A 37 -2.77 1.62 -26.35
C ALA A 37 -2.33 3.08 -26.46
N LYS A 38 -2.22 3.79 -25.33
CA LYS A 38 -1.81 5.20 -25.27
C LYS A 38 -0.31 5.40 -25.55
N LEU A 39 0.55 4.56 -24.96
CA LEU A 39 2.00 4.78 -24.94
C LEU A 39 2.78 3.87 -25.88
N GLY A 40 2.12 2.87 -26.50
CA GLY A 40 2.70 2.01 -27.53
C GLY A 40 3.80 1.05 -27.05
N PHE A 41 3.87 0.74 -25.75
CA PHE A 41 4.89 -0.17 -25.22
C PHE A 41 4.49 -1.65 -25.34
N SER A 42 5.48 -2.54 -25.41
CA SER A 42 5.27 -3.99 -25.59
C SER A 42 4.72 -4.66 -24.33
N LEU A 43 4.17 -5.87 -24.47
CA LEU A 43 3.72 -6.70 -23.34
C LEU A 43 4.85 -7.00 -22.34
N LEU A 44 6.10 -7.09 -22.82
CA LEU A 44 7.27 -7.23 -21.96
C LEU A 44 7.43 -6.02 -21.04
N LEU A 45 7.32 -4.80 -21.58
CA LEU A 45 7.38 -3.57 -20.80
C LEU A 45 6.18 -3.46 -19.85
N ALA A 46 5.00 -3.93 -20.26
CA ALA A 46 3.84 -4.02 -19.38
C ALA A 46 4.12 -4.89 -18.13
N GLY A 47 4.70 -6.08 -18.33
CA GLY A 47 5.07 -6.97 -17.23
C GLY A 47 6.16 -6.37 -16.33
N LEU A 48 7.11 -5.62 -16.90
CA LEU A 48 8.17 -4.96 -16.13
C LEU A 48 7.63 -3.89 -15.17
N LEU A 49 6.50 -3.25 -15.45
CA LEU A 49 5.88 -2.31 -14.50
C LEU A 49 5.54 -2.99 -13.17
N ASP A 50 4.99 -4.21 -13.18
CA ASP A 50 4.67 -4.95 -11.96
C ASP A 50 5.93 -5.36 -11.19
N ILE A 51 6.99 -5.76 -11.91
CA ILE A 51 8.30 -6.08 -11.29
C ILE A 51 8.88 -4.83 -10.63
N VAL A 52 8.93 -3.71 -11.35
CA VAL A 52 9.49 -2.44 -10.86
C VAL A 52 8.72 -1.95 -9.64
N ARG A 53 7.40 -2.08 -9.64
CA ARG A 53 6.56 -1.75 -8.48
C ARG A 53 6.96 -2.50 -7.21
N LYS A 54 7.45 -3.73 -7.35
CA LYS A 54 7.81 -4.60 -6.22
C LYS A 54 9.25 -4.42 -5.74
N ILE A 55 10.12 -3.74 -6.51
CA ILE A 55 11.51 -3.48 -6.11
C ILE A 55 11.62 -2.83 -4.71
N PRO A 56 10.80 -1.83 -4.34
CA PRO A 56 10.83 -1.25 -3.00
C PRO A 56 10.70 -2.27 -1.85
N ALA A 57 10.02 -3.40 -2.08
CA ALA A 57 9.86 -4.45 -1.06
C ALA A 57 11.19 -5.08 -0.62
N LEU A 58 12.23 -5.01 -1.46
CA LEU A 58 13.59 -5.43 -1.10
C LEU A 58 14.16 -4.62 0.08
N PHE A 59 13.64 -3.41 0.32
CA PHE A 59 14.05 -2.51 1.39
C PHE A 59 13.13 -2.57 2.61
N ASN A 60 12.17 -3.49 2.66
CA ASN A 60 11.26 -3.65 3.80
C ASN A 60 11.98 -3.75 5.17
N PRO A 61 13.13 -4.44 5.33
CA PRO A 61 13.86 -4.43 6.60
C PRO A 61 14.32 -3.02 7.04
N MET A 62 14.72 -2.18 6.08
CA MET A 62 15.12 -0.80 6.35
C MET A 62 13.91 0.06 6.72
N VAL A 63 12.78 -0.16 6.03
CA VAL A 63 11.50 0.49 6.36
C VAL A 63 11.04 0.12 7.77
N GLY A 64 11.17 -1.16 8.16
CA GLY A 64 10.85 -1.61 9.52
C GLY A 64 11.70 -0.89 10.57
N ARG A 65 13.02 -0.83 10.36
CA ARG A 65 13.94 -0.09 11.25
C ARG A 65 13.60 1.40 11.35
N LEU A 66 13.16 2.02 10.25
CA LEU A 66 12.71 3.41 10.25
C LEU A 66 11.39 3.57 11.02
N ALA A 67 10.43 2.66 10.81
CA ALA A 67 9.14 2.65 11.48
C ALA A 67 9.28 2.47 13.00
N ASP A 68 10.24 1.68 13.47
CA ASP A 68 10.53 1.51 14.89
C ASP A 68 11.02 2.80 15.58
N ARG A 69 11.57 3.75 14.79
CA ARG A 69 12.13 5.02 15.29
C ARG A 69 11.25 6.23 15.01
N SER A 70 10.09 6.03 14.37
CA SER A 70 9.22 7.10 13.89
C SER A 70 7.81 6.93 14.46
N ASP A 71 7.01 7.99 14.44
CA ASP A 71 5.57 7.84 14.73
C ASP A 71 4.91 7.09 13.57
N MET A 72 4.48 5.85 13.86
CA MET A 72 3.93 4.95 12.86
C MET A 72 2.64 5.48 12.20
N ARG A 73 1.96 6.46 12.83
CA ARG A 73 0.75 7.10 12.31
C ARG A 73 0.97 7.82 10.98
N TRP A 74 2.15 8.42 10.79
CA TRP A 74 2.43 9.16 9.55
C TRP A 74 2.50 8.24 8.33
N PHE A 75 2.95 7.00 8.49
CA PHE A 75 2.95 6.04 7.38
C PHE A 75 1.53 5.66 6.94
N LEU A 76 0.59 5.54 7.88
CA LEU A 76 -0.82 5.26 7.58
C LEU A 76 -1.55 6.41 6.86
N ILE A 77 -0.96 7.61 6.83
CA ILE A 77 -1.50 8.78 6.15
C ILE A 77 -0.74 9.01 4.84
N ALA A 78 0.58 9.12 4.91
CA ALA A 78 1.41 9.47 3.77
C ALA A 78 1.47 8.36 2.72
N ALA A 79 1.52 7.08 3.12
CA ALA A 79 1.66 5.99 2.16
C ALA A 79 0.40 5.77 1.31
N PRO A 80 -0.84 5.74 1.86
CA PRO A 80 -2.05 5.68 1.04
C PRO A 80 -2.21 6.92 0.16
N LEU A 81 -1.88 8.12 0.65
CA LEU A 81 -1.93 9.34 -0.17
C LEU A 81 -0.93 9.28 -1.35
N ALA A 82 0.30 8.85 -1.10
CA ALA A 82 1.31 8.69 -2.15
C ALA A 82 0.86 7.69 -3.22
N THR A 83 0.35 6.53 -2.81
CA THR A 83 -0.21 5.53 -3.72
C THR A 83 -1.42 6.07 -4.48
N ALA A 84 -2.36 6.72 -3.80
CA ALA A 84 -3.57 7.25 -4.44
C ALA A 84 -3.25 8.30 -5.50
N VAL A 85 -2.36 9.25 -5.17
CA VAL A 85 -1.93 10.30 -6.10
C VAL A 85 -1.17 9.69 -7.27
N SER A 86 -0.15 8.84 -7.02
CA SER A 86 0.67 8.32 -8.10
C SER A 86 -0.12 7.41 -9.06
N MET A 87 -0.99 6.56 -8.51
CA MET A 87 -1.81 5.65 -9.30
C MET A 87 -2.91 6.39 -10.08
N SER A 88 -3.49 7.45 -9.53
CA SER A 88 -4.47 8.30 -10.25
C SER A 88 -3.83 9.08 -11.41
N LEU A 89 -2.55 9.44 -11.30
CA LEU A 89 -1.84 10.20 -12.33
C LEU A 89 -1.33 9.34 -13.50
N MET A 90 -1.41 8.00 -13.42
CA MET A 90 -0.88 7.11 -14.48
C MET A 90 -1.51 7.38 -15.85
N GLY A 91 -2.81 7.68 -15.90
CA GLY A 91 -3.51 8.03 -17.13
C GLY A 91 -2.99 9.31 -17.80
N LEU A 92 -2.35 10.19 -17.02
CA LEU A 92 -1.76 11.44 -17.50
C LEU A 92 -0.28 11.30 -17.89
N ALA A 93 0.35 10.13 -17.67
CA ALA A 93 1.75 9.92 -17.98
C ALA A 93 2.03 10.17 -19.49
N PRO A 94 2.95 11.08 -19.86
CA PRO A 94 3.23 11.40 -21.26
C PRO A 94 4.13 10.37 -21.96
N ASN A 95 4.83 9.54 -21.18
CA ASN A 95 5.73 8.50 -21.68
C ASN A 95 5.91 7.39 -20.63
N TYR A 96 6.54 6.30 -21.06
CA TYR A 96 6.78 5.12 -20.23
C TYR A 96 7.65 5.40 -18.99
N TYR A 97 8.59 6.35 -19.07
CA TYR A 97 9.47 6.69 -17.93
C TYR A 97 8.71 7.39 -16.79
N VAL A 98 7.77 8.28 -17.13
CA VAL A 98 6.89 8.90 -16.12
C VAL A 98 5.98 7.84 -15.50
N LEU A 99 5.46 6.90 -16.29
CA LEU A 99 4.67 5.78 -15.78
C LEU A 99 5.48 4.91 -14.81
N LEU A 100 6.72 4.56 -15.16
CA LEU A 100 7.64 3.84 -14.28
C LEU A 100 7.84 4.57 -12.96
N PHE A 101 8.10 5.88 -13.00
CA PHE A 101 8.30 6.69 -11.80
C PHE A 101 7.07 6.67 -10.87
N LEU A 102 5.86 6.84 -11.43
CA LEU A 102 4.62 6.77 -10.66
C LEU A 102 4.41 5.40 -10.00
N VAL A 103 4.73 4.32 -10.72
CA VAL A 103 4.62 2.95 -10.21
C VAL A 103 5.67 2.67 -9.12
N VAL A 104 6.88 3.24 -9.21
CA VAL A 104 7.88 3.17 -8.13
C VAL A 104 7.38 3.90 -6.87
N ILE A 105 6.77 5.07 -7.01
CA ILE A 105 6.15 5.79 -5.87
C ILE A 105 5.08 4.91 -5.22
N ALA A 106 4.22 4.26 -6.00
CA ALA A 106 3.21 3.35 -5.48
C ALA A 106 3.83 2.14 -4.76
N GLY A 107 4.95 1.61 -5.29
CA GLY A 107 5.73 0.55 -4.66
C GLY A 107 6.31 0.95 -3.31
N LEU A 108 6.87 2.16 -3.23
CA LEU A 108 7.35 2.73 -1.96
C LEU A 108 6.20 2.91 -0.97
N GLY A 109 5.05 3.43 -1.43
CA GLY A 109 3.83 3.49 -0.65
C GLY A 109 3.46 2.12 -0.08
N SER A 110 3.50 1.06 -0.90
CA SER A 110 3.24 -0.30 -0.43
C SER A 110 4.17 -0.73 0.69
N SER A 111 5.48 -0.52 0.56
CA SER A 111 6.45 -0.84 1.61
C SER A 111 6.19 -0.05 2.89
N PHE A 112 5.97 1.26 2.77
CA PHE A 112 5.72 2.13 3.91
C PHE A 112 4.37 1.88 4.58
N PHE A 113 3.39 1.33 3.89
CA PHE A 113 2.11 0.97 4.49
C PHE A 113 2.14 -0.43 5.15
N HIS A 114 2.52 -1.45 4.37
CA HIS A 114 2.37 -2.85 4.75
C HIS A 114 3.35 -3.34 5.80
N VAL A 115 4.49 -2.66 5.98
CA VAL A 115 5.44 -2.97 7.06
C VAL A 115 4.91 -2.53 8.44
N PRO A 116 4.52 -1.25 8.66
CA PRO A 116 4.05 -0.80 9.97
C PRO A 116 2.58 -1.09 10.27
N ALA A 117 1.68 -1.16 9.28
CA ALA A 117 0.24 -1.26 9.53
C ALA A 117 -0.17 -2.49 10.38
N PRO A 118 0.33 -3.72 10.11
CA PRO A 118 0.04 -4.88 10.95
C PRO A 118 0.53 -4.72 12.40
N VAL A 119 1.65 -4.02 12.59
CA VAL A 119 2.19 -3.72 13.93
C VAL A 119 1.26 -2.81 14.69
N ILE A 120 0.71 -1.78 14.03
CA ILE A 120 -0.28 -0.88 14.64
C ILE A 120 -1.53 -1.66 15.01
N VAL A 121 -2.06 -2.51 14.13
CA VAL A 121 -3.23 -3.35 14.42
C VAL A 121 -2.97 -4.24 15.64
N SER A 122 -1.82 -4.93 15.67
CA SER A 122 -1.44 -5.80 16.79
C SER A 122 -1.37 -5.03 18.12
N ARG A 123 -0.71 -3.86 18.15
CA ARG A 123 -0.57 -3.02 19.35
C ARG A 123 -1.92 -2.54 19.90
N HIS A 124 -2.91 -2.32 19.04
CA HIS A 124 -4.23 -1.81 19.41
C HIS A 124 -5.30 -2.92 19.57
N SER A 125 -4.92 -4.18 19.44
CA SER A 125 -5.83 -5.32 19.55
C SER A 125 -5.92 -5.92 20.97
N GLY A 126 -5.11 -5.45 21.92
CA GLY A 126 -5.04 -6.03 23.26
C GLY A 126 -4.84 -7.55 23.23
N ASP A 127 -5.66 -8.30 23.96
CA ASP A 127 -5.57 -9.77 24.01
C ASP A 127 -6.27 -10.45 22.80
N ARG A 128 -6.82 -9.68 21.85
CA ARG A 128 -7.61 -10.16 20.70
C ARG A 128 -6.93 -9.88 19.36
N ILE A 129 -5.63 -10.16 19.25
CA ILE A 129 -4.82 -9.91 18.03
C ILE A 129 -5.44 -10.55 16.79
N GLY A 130 -5.92 -11.80 16.89
CA GLY A 130 -6.56 -12.48 15.77
C GLY A 130 -7.75 -11.69 15.21
N ARG A 131 -8.62 -11.18 16.09
CA ARG A 131 -9.76 -10.34 15.69
C ARG A 131 -9.30 -9.06 14.99
N GLY A 132 -8.30 -8.37 15.53
CA GLY A 132 -7.78 -7.15 14.90
C GLY A 132 -7.19 -7.41 13.52
N MET A 133 -6.39 -8.47 13.40
CA MET A 133 -5.83 -8.89 12.11
C MET A 133 -6.91 -9.30 11.12
N SER A 134 -8.02 -9.92 11.56
CA SER A 134 -9.15 -10.19 10.67
C SER A 134 -9.75 -8.92 10.05
N PHE A 135 -9.93 -7.84 10.83
CA PHE A 135 -10.37 -6.55 10.26
C PHE A 135 -9.37 -6.02 9.23
N PHE A 136 -8.07 -6.09 9.54
CA PHE A 136 -7.03 -5.67 8.62
C PHE A 136 -7.05 -6.47 7.30
N MET A 137 -7.18 -7.80 7.39
CA MET A 137 -7.27 -8.67 6.21
C MET A 137 -8.50 -8.38 5.36
N VAL A 138 -9.68 -8.20 5.99
CA VAL A 138 -10.91 -7.82 5.26
C VAL A 138 -10.72 -6.52 4.49
N GLY A 139 -10.03 -5.54 5.06
CA GLY A 139 -9.69 -4.29 4.36
C GLY A 139 -8.92 -4.53 3.06
N GLY A 140 -7.88 -5.37 3.08
CA GLY A 140 -7.09 -5.69 1.89
C GLY A 140 -7.81 -6.57 0.87
N GLU A 141 -8.58 -7.55 1.32
CA GLU A 141 -9.31 -8.45 0.41
C GLU A 141 -10.44 -7.74 -0.36
N LEU A 142 -11.10 -6.75 0.25
CA LEU A 142 -12.14 -5.96 -0.43
C LEU A 142 -11.59 -5.05 -1.55
N ALA A 143 -10.28 -4.88 -1.64
CA ALA A 143 -9.62 -4.02 -2.62
C ALA A 143 -9.15 -4.74 -3.90
N ARG A 144 -9.17 -6.08 -3.90
CA ARG A 144 -8.66 -6.95 -4.96
C ARG A 144 -9.76 -7.31 -5.96
#